data_AF-A0A2E1J0F8-F1
#
_entry.id   AF-A0A2E1J0F8-F1
#
_cell.length_a   1.000
_cell.length_b   1.000
_cell.length_c   1.000
_cell.angle_alpha   90.00
_cell.angle_beta   90.00
_cell.angle_gamma   90.00
#
_symmetry.space_group_name_H-M   'P 1'
#
loop_
_entity.id
_entity.type
_entity.pdbx_description
1 polymer ?
#
loop_
_entity_poly.entity_id
_entity_poly.type
_entity_poly.pdbx_seq_one_letter_code
_entity_poly.pdbx_strand_id
1 'polypeptide(L)'
;MKKMAHLVFLALFFMSCEDDEELSDLIGTWKMIDSELDLYLTVNKTQDIFSGKYDGSMSASRYINNAKNKDYALTNFNSISDIDMTYINITNQSLAFSDEVTGDRAVYSIRDYASNSLNQFDQSGLMVYSYESGFTSNFIGNNYLNYQLSNDQNEVTVNLDTLFFEAYTNEGAIIDSSSYVIIDGNLKKELSTVNANENFSMNSFFESMDYMMMPSSIEMTFKEDGTGKEIITDEEGIISSNFTWVSTDSTISIIYDDNEDNDDDYEENGGGLEFSYKIENSDLTVKQLDSFCDESISRSECEQEINYMFDLGIQSGTFIDMWTQIEVVMSKKSIASRKLNRPKLDNTYHHDKKALGAFNKWSKKLFFIK
;
A
#
# COMPACT_ATOMS: atom_id res chain seq x y z
N MET A 1 58.18 -46.69 -41.18
CA MET A 1 57.94 -45.75 -40.05
C MET A 1 57.28 -44.51 -40.64
N LYS A 2 55.95 -44.48 -40.89
CA LYS A 2 54.86 -44.12 -39.95
C LYS A 2 55.23 -42.97 -39.01
N LYS A 3 54.94 -41.73 -39.43
CA LYS A 3 54.59 -40.55 -38.61
C LYS A 3 54.40 -39.34 -39.53
N MET A 4 53.26 -39.22 -40.21
CA MET A 4 52.78 -37.94 -40.76
C MET A 4 51.32 -38.06 -41.22
N ALA A 5 50.44 -38.49 -40.32
CA ALA A 5 48.99 -38.53 -40.57
C ALA A 5 48.20 -38.15 -39.31
N HIS A 6 48.74 -37.22 -38.50
CA HIS A 6 48.13 -36.82 -37.23
C HIS A 6 48.05 -35.30 -37.00
N LEU A 7 48.31 -34.49 -38.03
CA LEU A 7 48.28 -33.03 -37.89
C LEU A 7 47.22 -32.32 -38.76
N VAL A 8 46.45 -33.07 -39.55
CA VAL A 8 45.35 -32.50 -40.36
C VAL A 8 43.97 -32.79 -39.75
N PHE A 9 43.86 -33.75 -38.81
CA PHE A 9 42.59 -34.06 -38.16
C PHE A 9 42.32 -33.24 -36.88
N LEU A 10 43.33 -32.58 -36.31
CA LEU A 10 43.16 -31.72 -35.14
C LEU A 10 42.77 -30.27 -35.49
N ALA A 11 42.93 -29.86 -36.75
CA ALA A 11 42.51 -28.53 -37.22
C ALA A 11 41.03 -28.49 -37.69
N LEU A 12 40.37 -29.65 -37.81
CA LEU A 12 38.95 -29.77 -38.17
C LEU A 12 38.03 -29.94 -36.95
N PHE A 13 38.56 -29.94 -35.73
CA PHE A 13 37.79 -29.99 -34.48
C PHE A 13 37.67 -28.63 -33.77
N PHE A 14 38.23 -27.56 -34.33
CA PHE A 14 38.14 -26.19 -33.78
C PHE A 14 37.32 -25.23 -34.66
N MET A 15 36.59 -25.73 -35.65
CA MET A 15 35.63 -24.94 -36.44
C MET A 15 34.39 -25.79 -36.70
N SER A 16 33.51 -25.91 -35.71
CA SER A 16 32.11 -26.35 -35.82
C SER A 16 31.53 -26.65 -34.42
N CYS A 17 31.66 -25.67 -33.53
CA CYS A 17 30.70 -25.37 -32.48
C CYS A 17 30.81 -23.85 -32.34
N GLU A 18 30.56 -23.14 -33.44
CA GLU A 18 29.84 -21.88 -33.30
C GLU A 18 28.48 -22.35 -32.78
N ASP A 19 28.34 -22.38 -31.46
CA ASP A 19 27.02 -22.17 -30.90
C ASP A 19 26.65 -20.79 -31.47
N ASP A 20 25.79 -20.77 -32.47
CA ASP A 20 25.07 -19.57 -32.84
C ASP A 20 24.46 -19.11 -31.51
N GLU A 21 25.04 -18.10 -30.86
CA GLU A 21 24.44 -17.47 -29.68
C GLU A 21 23.07 -17.00 -30.16
N GLU A 22 22.03 -17.77 -29.84
CA GLU A 22 20.66 -17.41 -30.18
C GLU A 22 20.43 -16.03 -29.57
N LEU A 23 20.34 -15.02 -30.44
CA LEU A 23 20.08 -13.65 -30.05
C LEU A 23 18.81 -13.63 -29.21
N SER A 24 18.95 -13.22 -27.94
CA SER A 24 17.81 -13.16 -27.03
C SER A 24 16.66 -12.37 -27.66
N ASP A 25 15.46 -12.95 -27.66
CA ASP A 25 14.25 -12.33 -28.23
C ASP A 25 13.90 -10.99 -27.56
N LEU A 26 14.44 -10.75 -26.37
CA LEU A 26 14.37 -9.50 -25.61
C LEU A 26 15.08 -8.34 -26.30
N ILE A 27 16.07 -8.58 -27.17
CA ILE A 27 16.83 -7.53 -27.85
C ILE A 27 15.88 -6.66 -28.68
N GLY A 28 15.91 -5.36 -28.44
CA GLY A 28 15.06 -4.37 -29.09
C GLY A 28 14.46 -3.35 -28.11
N THR A 29 13.54 -2.54 -28.62
CA THR A 29 12.81 -1.55 -27.83
C THR A 29 11.37 -2.01 -27.62
N TRP A 30 10.95 -2.04 -26.36
CA TRP A 30 9.64 -2.44 -25.88
C TRP A 30 8.93 -1.24 -25.28
N LYS A 31 7.64 -1.10 -25.56
CA LYS A 31 6.81 -0.03 -25.00
C LYS A 31 5.63 -0.64 -24.26
N MET A 32 5.43 -0.21 -23.04
CA MET A 32 4.24 -0.53 -22.25
C MET A 32 2.98 -0.22 -23.06
N ILE A 33 2.08 -1.20 -23.08
CA ILE A 33 0.73 -1.08 -23.60
C ILE A 33 -0.32 -1.32 -22.52
N ASP A 34 0.05 -2.05 -21.47
CA ASP A 34 -0.80 -2.31 -20.32
C ASP A 34 0.05 -2.52 -19.05
N SER A 35 -0.53 -2.27 -17.89
CA SER A 35 0.08 -2.57 -16.61
C SER A 35 -0.98 -2.84 -15.53
N GLU A 36 -0.65 -3.77 -14.64
CA GLU A 36 -1.50 -4.14 -13.52
C GLU A 36 -0.67 -4.17 -12.22
N LEU A 37 -1.26 -3.63 -11.16
CA LEU A 37 -0.80 -3.79 -9.78
C LEU A 37 -1.87 -4.58 -9.02
N ASP A 38 -1.44 -5.58 -8.27
CA ASP A 38 -2.30 -6.20 -7.28
C ASP A 38 -1.52 -6.48 -5.99
N LEU A 39 -2.27 -6.59 -4.90
CA LEU A 39 -1.78 -6.98 -3.59
C LEU A 39 -2.53 -8.24 -3.18
N TYR A 40 -1.80 -9.31 -2.96
CA TYR A 40 -2.38 -10.60 -2.62
C TYR A 40 -2.17 -10.92 -1.15
N LEU A 41 -3.17 -11.56 -0.55
CA LEU A 41 -3.11 -12.15 0.78
C LEU A 41 -3.43 -13.64 0.69
N THR A 42 -2.67 -14.46 1.42
CA THR A 42 -2.95 -15.89 1.58
C THR A 42 -2.98 -16.26 3.06
N VAL A 43 -3.98 -17.04 3.46
CA VAL A 43 -4.20 -17.52 4.84
C VAL A 43 -4.37 -19.02 4.87
N ASN A 44 -4.00 -19.69 5.96
CA ASN A 44 -4.10 -21.15 6.08
C ASN A 44 -5.49 -21.65 6.47
N LYS A 45 -6.40 -20.73 6.79
CA LYS A 45 -7.75 -21.00 7.29
C LYS A 45 -8.74 -20.00 6.70
N THR A 46 -9.87 -20.50 6.19
CA THR A 46 -10.96 -19.67 5.68
C THR A 46 -11.50 -18.79 6.81
N GLN A 47 -11.57 -17.49 6.54
CA GLN A 47 -12.00 -16.48 7.52
C GLN A 47 -12.55 -15.25 6.79
N ASP A 48 -13.31 -14.46 7.53
CA ASP A 48 -13.77 -13.15 7.07
C ASP A 48 -12.79 -12.08 7.53
N ILE A 49 -12.41 -11.18 6.63
CA ILE A 49 -11.56 -10.02 6.91
C ILE A 49 -12.30 -8.72 6.60
N PHE A 50 -11.92 -7.64 7.26
CA PHE A 50 -12.48 -6.31 7.04
C PHE A 50 -12.02 -5.73 5.70
N SER A 51 -12.97 -5.23 4.90
CA SER A 51 -12.72 -4.69 3.56
C SER A 51 -12.26 -3.24 3.52
N GLY A 52 -12.13 -2.58 4.68
CA GLY A 52 -11.90 -1.14 4.77
C GLY A 52 -13.17 -0.29 4.68
N LYS A 53 -14.34 -0.90 4.44
CA LYS A 53 -15.61 -0.19 4.24
C LYS A 53 -16.61 -0.45 5.35
N TYR A 54 -17.40 0.56 5.68
CA TYR A 54 -18.47 0.45 6.66
C TYR A 54 -19.82 0.63 5.98
N ASP A 55 -20.78 -0.22 6.33
CA ASP A 55 -22.21 -0.03 6.04
C ASP A 55 -22.86 0.74 7.21
N GLY A 56 -23.94 1.45 6.91
CA GLY A 56 -24.69 2.26 7.85
C GLY A 56 -24.24 3.73 7.90
N SER A 57 -24.71 4.42 8.93
CA SER A 57 -24.40 5.82 9.16
C SER A 57 -24.51 6.15 10.64
N MET A 58 -23.56 6.92 11.14
CA MET A 58 -23.62 7.49 12.48
C MET A 58 -23.34 8.98 12.42
N SER A 59 -23.99 9.74 13.29
CA SER A 59 -23.81 11.19 13.35
C SER A 59 -23.71 11.69 14.78
N ALA A 60 -22.96 12.79 14.93
CA ALA A 60 -22.93 13.60 16.13
C ALA A 60 -23.55 14.96 15.83
N SER A 61 -24.77 15.20 16.33
CA SER A 61 -25.49 16.46 16.14
C SER A 61 -25.27 17.39 17.33
N ARG A 62 -24.59 18.52 17.11
CA ARG A 62 -24.36 19.56 18.13
C ARG A 62 -25.53 20.54 18.20
N TYR A 63 -25.92 20.87 19.43
CA TYR A 63 -26.95 21.85 19.77
C TYR A 63 -26.37 22.93 20.69
N ILE A 64 -26.79 24.17 20.46
CA ILE A 64 -26.51 25.32 21.33
C ILE A 64 -27.83 26.01 21.63
N ASN A 65 -28.18 26.15 22.91
CA ASN A 65 -29.46 26.70 23.37
C ASN A 65 -30.67 26.01 22.69
N ASN A 66 -30.61 24.68 22.56
CA ASN A 66 -31.61 23.83 21.89
C ASN A 66 -31.77 24.04 20.38
N ALA A 67 -30.95 24.87 19.74
CA ALA A 67 -30.89 24.99 18.29
C ALA A 67 -29.77 24.11 17.74
N LYS A 68 -30.09 23.29 16.74
CA LYS A 68 -29.08 22.48 16.03
C LYS A 68 -28.08 23.42 15.34
N ASN A 69 -26.80 23.23 15.63
CA ASN A 69 -25.71 24.09 15.20
C ASN A 69 -24.84 23.45 14.12
N LYS A 70 -24.46 22.18 14.30
CA LYS A 70 -23.53 21.46 13.41
C LYS A 70 -23.74 19.95 13.49
N ASP A 71 -23.42 19.23 12.42
CA ASP A 71 -23.36 17.78 12.38
C ASP A 71 -21.96 17.30 12.03
N TYR A 72 -21.56 16.19 12.62
CA TYR A 72 -20.36 15.43 12.24
C TYR A 72 -20.80 14.04 11.80
N ALA A 73 -20.52 13.66 10.55
CA ALA A 73 -20.74 12.30 10.08
C ALA A 73 -19.60 11.41 10.59
N LEU A 74 -19.91 10.44 11.45
CA LEU A 74 -18.96 9.48 11.99
C LEU A 74 -19.03 8.22 11.10
N THR A 75 -17.90 7.84 10.50
CA THR A 75 -17.88 6.86 9.41
C THR A 75 -17.04 5.63 9.72
N ASN A 76 -16.12 5.73 10.67
CA ASN A 76 -15.17 4.66 10.98
C ASN A 76 -15.30 4.28 12.45
N PHE A 77 -15.25 2.98 12.77
CA PHE A 77 -15.18 2.55 14.15
C PHE A 77 -14.21 1.40 14.37
N ASN A 78 -13.58 1.40 15.55
CA ASN A 78 -12.81 0.28 16.04
C ASN A 78 -13.25 -0.02 17.48
N SER A 79 -13.19 -1.29 17.85
CA SER A 79 -13.43 -1.73 19.21
C SER A 79 -12.40 -2.75 19.65
N ILE A 80 -11.96 -2.63 20.89
CA ILE A 80 -11.03 -3.55 21.53
C ILE A 80 -11.65 -3.92 22.85
N SER A 81 -11.75 -5.22 23.11
CA SER A 81 -12.24 -5.74 24.39
C SER A 81 -11.15 -6.57 25.04
N ASP A 82 -10.87 -6.28 26.31
CA ASP A 82 -10.09 -7.15 27.19
C ASP A 82 -11.00 -7.73 28.29
N ILE A 83 -10.41 -8.37 29.30
CA ILE A 83 -11.16 -9.01 30.39
C ILE A 83 -11.92 -8.01 31.28
N ASP A 84 -11.47 -6.75 31.33
CA ASP A 84 -11.90 -5.74 32.29
C ASP A 84 -12.62 -4.57 31.60
N MET A 85 -12.46 -4.39 30.30
CA MET A 85 -12.97 -3.23 29.58
C MET A 85 -13.21 -3.51 28.09
N THR A 86 -14.31 -2.95 27.58
CA THR A 86 -14.57 -2.74 26.16
C THR A 86 -14.34 -1.27 25.84
N TYR A 87 -13.47 -1.01 24.87
CA TYR A 87 -13.15 0.31 24.37
C TYR A 87 -13.62 0.45 22.93
N ILE A 88 -14.45 1.44 22.63
CA ILE A 88 -14.96 1.70 21.28
C ILE A 88 -14.59 3.13 20.89
N ASN A 89 -14.04 3.30 19.70
CA ASN A 89 -13.78 4.59 19.09
C ASN A 89 -14.54 4.70 17.78
N ILE A 90 -15.22 5.83 17.57
CA ILE A 90 -15.95 6.16 16.35
C ILE A 90 -15.52 7.55 15.88
N THR A 91 -15.13 7.69 14.62
CA THR A 91 -14.56 8.94 14.12
C THR A 91 -14.99 9.25 12.69
N ASN A 92 -14.93 10.53 12.32
CA ASN A 92 -15.22 11.03 10.98
C ASN A 92 -14.00 11.06 10.05
N GLN A 93 -12.85 10.55 10.50
CA GLN A 93 -11.60 10.54 9.75
C GLN A 93 -11.04 9.13 9.75
N SER A 94 -10.26 8.80 8.72
CA SER A 94 -9.59 7.50 8.68
C SER A 94 -8.71 7.31 9.92
N LEU A 95 -8.74 6.10 10.48
CA LEU A 95 -7.78 5.69 11.51
C LEU A 95 -6.42 5.34 10.91
N ALA A 96 -6.38 5.08 9.60
CA ALA A 96 -5.20 4.72 8.84
C ALA A 96 -4.84 5.83 7.84
N PHE A 97 -3.58 6.24 7.85
CA PHE A 97 -2.93 7.17 6.92
C PHE A 97 -3.46 8.62 6.94
N SER A 98 -2.50 9.54 6.91
CA SER A 98 -2.70 10.98 6.98
C SER A 98 -3.15 11.51 5.62
N ASP A 99 -4.45 11.52 5.37
CA ASP A 99 -4.97 12.45 4.38
C ASP A 99 -4.79 13.89 4.87
N GLU A 100 -4.67 14.83 3.94
CA GLU A 100 -4.75 16.26 4.25
C GLU A 100 -6.10 16.54 4.91
N VAL A 101 -6.08 16.58 6.24
CA VAL A 101 -7.29 16.70 7.04
C VAL A 101 -7.89 18.08 6.81
N THR A 102 -9.01 18.14 6.10
CA THR A 102 -9.80 19.36 5.96
C THR A 102 -11.04 19.27 6.86
N GLY A 103 -11.27 20.30 7.68
CA GLY A 103 -12.40 20.36 8.62
C GLY A 103 -12.12 19.84 10.02
N ASP A 104 -13.15 19.72 10.85
CA ASP A 104 -13.02 19.29 12.25
C ASP A 104 -12.79 17.77 12.35
N ARG A 105 -11.94 17.33 13.29
CA ARG A 105 -11.83 15.92 13.70
C ARG A 105 -12.74 15.66 14.90
N ALA A 106 -13.67 14.73 14.73
CA ALA A 106 -14.58 14.27 15.76
C ALA A 106 -14.22 12.82 16.14
N VAL A 107 -14.03 12.57 17.44
CA VAL A 107 -13.76 11.24 17.99
C VAL A 107 -14.73 11.00 19.15
N TYR A 108 -15.69 10.13 18.93
CA TYR A 108 -16.58 9.62 19.95
C TYR A 108 -15.98 8.34 20.55
N SER A 109 -15.84 8.30 21.86
CA SER A 109 -15.24 7.18 22.58
C SER A 109 -16.22 6.65 23.61
N ILE A 110 -16.30 5.33 23.72
CA ILE A 110 -17.00 4.62 24.77
C ILE A 110 -15.98 3.77 25.53
N ARG A 111 -16.01 3.86 26.86
CA ARG A 111 -15.30 2.98 27.78
C ARG A 111 -16.34 2.28 28.63
N ASP A 112 -16.49 0.99 28.44
CA ASP A 112 -17.41 0.13 29.20
C ASP A 112 -16.58 -0.88 30.00
N TYR A 113 -16.57 -0.74 31.32
CA TYR A 113 -15.81 -1.62 32.20
C TYR A 113 -16.63 -2.89 32.48
N ALA A 114 -16.07 -4.04 32.09
CA ALA A 114 -16.70 -5.35 32.18
C ALA A 114 -16.95 -5.76 33.64
N SER A 115 -18.09 -5.33 34.19
CA SER A 115 -18.60 -5.82 35.47
C SER A 115 -20.13 -5.87 35.50
N ASN A 116 -20.77 -6.52 34.51
CA ASN A 116 -22.18 -6.97 34.53
C ASN A 116 -23.27 -5.97 35.01
N SER A 117 -22.98 -4.67 35.02
CA SER A 117 -23.89 -3.58 35.34
C SER A 117 -23.18 -2.29 34.97
N LEU A 118 -23.92 -1.33 34.39
CA LEU A 118 -23.47 0.05 34.24
C LEU A 118 -22.80 0.51 35.54
N ASN A 119 -21.47 0.52 35.57
CA ASN A 119 -20.72 0.91 36.74
C ASN A 119 -20.34 2.39 36.58
N GLN A 120 -20.00 3.04 37.68
CA GLN A 120 -19.71 4.48 37.69
C GLN A 120 -18.50 4.90 36.84
N PHE A 121 -17.73 3.94 36.31
CA PHE A 121 -16.56 4.17 35.48
C PHE A 121 -16.89 4.10 33.98
N ASP A 122 -18.09 3.66 33.63
CA ASP A 122 -18.58 3.61 32.26
C ASP A 122 -18.80 5.04 31.76
N GLN A 123 -18.13 5.37 30.65
CA GLN A 123 -18.03 6.74 30.16
C GLN A 123 -18.13 6.76 28.64
N SER A 124 -18.96 7.68 28.14
CA SER A 124 -18.91 8.10 26.75
C SER A 124 -18.45 9.55 26.66
N GLY A 125 -17.80 9.90 25.58
CA GLY A 125 -17.36 11.26 25.35
C GLY A 125 -17.08 11.53 23.88
N LEU A 126 -17.26 12.77 23.47
CA LEU A 126 -16.92 13.24 22.13
C LEU A 126 -15.87 14.34 22.26
N MET A 127 -14.75 14.14 21.60
CA MET A 127 -13.73 15.17 21.41
C MET A 127 -13.86 15.70 19.98
N VAL A 128 -13.98 17.02 19.84
CA VAL A 128 -13.95 17.71 18.55
C VAL A 128 -12.76 18.65 18.50
N TYR A 129 -11.80 18.37 17.63
CA TYR A 129 -10.67 19.24 17.34
C TYR A 129 -10.93 20.02 16.05
N SER A 130 -10.90 21.35 16.13
CA SER A 130 -11.01 22.20 14.95
C SER A 130 -9.62 22.62 14.47
N TYR A 131 -9.25 22.20 13.26
CA TYR A 131 -7.96 22.59 12.65
C TYR A 131 -7.92 24.08 12.30
N GLU A 132 -9.06 24.70 12.00
CA GLU A 132 -9.14 26.14 11.68
C GLU A 132 -8.84 27.01 12.91
N SER A 133 -9.35 26.62 14.07
CA SER A 133 -9.24 27.42 15.29
C SER A 133 -8.15 26.91 16.25
N GLY A 134 -7.64 25.69 16.04
CA GLY A 134 -6.71 25.00 16.94
C GLY A 134 -7.30 24.63 18.32
N PHE A 135 -8.62 24.71 18.49
CA PHE A 135 -9.30 24.46 19.76
C PHE A 135 -9.93 23.08 19.80
N THR A 136 -9.83 22.44 20.97
CA THR A 136 -10.51 21.18 21.29
C THR A 136 -11.74 21.46 22.14
N SER A 137 -12.89 20.95 21.71
CA SER A 137 -14.12 20.91 22.50
C SER A 137 -14.34 19.50 23.02
N ASN A 138 -14.58 19.35 24.32
CA ASN A 138 -14.89 18.07 24.95
C ASN A 138 -16.37 18.03 25.33
N PHE A 139 -17.02 16.92 25.03
CA PHE A 139 -18.38 16.63 25.47
C PHE A 139 -18.35 15.31 26.24
N ILE A 140 -19.01 15.28 27.40
CA ILE A 140 -19.00 14.13 28.30
C ILE A 140 -20.42 13.60 28.44
N GLY A 141 -20.56 12.29 28.31
CA GLY A 141 -21.82 11.59 28.48
C GLY A 141 -22.26 11.52 29.93
N ASN A 142 -23.52 11.18 30.10
CA ASN A 142 -23.99 10.75 31.41
C ASN A 142 -23.55 9.30 31.65
N ASN A 143 -23.56 8.84 32.90
CA ASN A 143 -23.12 7.48 33.26
C ASN A 143 -24.06 6.35 32.72
N TYR A 144 -24.95 6.64 31.75
CA TYR A 144 -25.81 5.66 31.09
C TYR A 144 -25.37 5.51 29.63
N LEU A 145 -24.50 4.55 29.39
CA LEU A 145 -24.10 4.18 28.04
C LEU A 145 -25.31 3.64 27.25
N ASN A 146 -25.63 4.27 26.11
CA ASN A 146 -26.73 3.85 25.24
C ASN A 146 -26.21 3.32 23.90
N TYR A 147 -25.47 2.21 23.96
CA TYR A 147 -24.94 1.54 22.79
C TYR A 147 -25.15 0.02 22.86
N GLN A 148 -24.99 -0.62 21.71
CA GLN A 148 -24.92 -2.07 21.54
C GLN A 148 -23.72 -2.39 20.66
N LEU A 149 -22.87 -3.31 21.11
CA LEU A 149 -21.80 -3.89 20.33
C LEU A 149 -22.17 -5.34 20.02
N SER A 150 -22.07 -5.72 18.76
CA SER A 150 -22.23 -7.12 18.32
C SER A 150 -21.18 -8.03 18.97
N ASN A 151 -21.50 -9.32 19.10
CA ASN A 151 -20.61 -10.29 19.77
C ASN A 151 -19.27 -10.47 19.05
N ASP A 152 -19.26 -10.35 17.73
CA ASP A 152 -18.08 -10.40 16.87
C ASP A 152 -17.40 -9.03 16.72
N GLN A 153 -17.93 -7.99 17.36
CA GLN A 153 -17.40 -6.63 17.39
C GLN A 153 -17.33 -5.94 16.01
N ASN A 154 -18.10 -6.43 15.04
CA ASN A 154 -18.14 -5.92 13.67
C ASN A 154 -19.26 -4.90 13.43
N GLU A 155 -20.11 -4.67 14.42
CA GLU A 155 -21.24 -3.75 14.34
C GLU A 155 -21.46 -3.04 15.68
N VAL A 156 -21.58 -1.71 15.64
CA VAL A 156 -21.91 -0.85 16.77
C VAL A 156 -23.16 -0.04 16.46
N THR A 157 -24.10 -0.02 17.41
CA THR A 157 -25.29 0.85 17.38
C THR A 157 -25.24 1.78 18.58
N VAL A 158 -25.49 3.07 18.38
CA VAL A 158 -25.64 4.07 19.44
C VAL A 158 -27.03 4.67 19.28
N ASN A 159 -27.82 4.66 20.35
CA ASN A 159 -29.19 5.17 20.32
C ASN A 159 -29.28 6.48 21.10
N LEU A 160 -29.25 7.62 20.41
CA LEU A 160 -29.46 8.95 21.01
C LEU A 160 -28.65 9.20 22.31
N ASP A 161 -27.36 8.88 22.31
CA ASP A 161 -26.49 9.20 23.46
C ASP A 161 -26.27 10.71 23.54
N THR A 162 -26.56 11.31 24.70
CA THR A 162 -26.51 12.76 24.90
C THR A 162 -25.30 13.15 25.75
N LEU A 163 -24.42 13.96 25.17
CA LEU A 163 -23.17 14.41 25.77
C LEU A 163 -23.21 15.92 26.00
N PHE A 164 -22.74 16.39 27.15
CA PHE A 164 -22.75 17.82 27.50
C PHE A 164 -21.35 18.42 27.41
N PHE A 165 -21.26 19.68 27.00
CA PHE A 165 -19.99 20.38 26.86
C PHE A 165 -19.29 20.54 28.21
N GLU A 166 -18.01 20.15 28.27
CA GLU A 166 -17.15 20.37 29.42
C GLU A 166 -16.32 21.64 29.19
N ALA A 167 -16.55 22.66 30.02
CA ALA A 167 -15.78 23.89 30.01
C ALA A 167 -14.79 23.93 31.18
N TYR A 168 -13.57 24.37 30.91
CA TYR A 168 -12.55 24.55 31.95
C TYR A 168 -12.55 26.00 32.44
N THR A 169 -12.71 26.15 33.75
CA THR A 169 -12.64 27.45 34.44
C THR A 169 -11.51 27.44 35.45
N ASN A 170 -11.22 28.61 36.06
CA ASN A 170 -10.26 28.71 37.16
C ASN A 170 -10.66 27.87 38.39
N GLU A 171 -11.92 27.44 38.48
CA GLU A 171 -12.47 26.63 39.58
C GLU A 171 -12.52 25.13 39.25
N GLY A 172 -12.12 24.74 38.03
CA GLY A 172 -12.16 23.37 37.53
C GLY A 172 -13.08 23.20 36.32
N ALA A 173 -13.35 21.94 35.98
CA ALA A 173 -14.26 21.56 34.91
C ALA A 173 -15.72 21.77 35.34
N ILE A 174 -16.50 22.44 34.49
CA ILE A 174 -17.94 22.63 34.64
C ILE A 174 -18.66 22.04 33.43
N ILE A 175 -19.85 21.49 33.66
CA ILE A 175 -20.70 20.99 32.60
C ILE A 175 -21.68 22.07 32.17
N ASP A 176 -21.56 22.51 30.91
CA ASP A 176 -22.46 23.48 30.30
C ASP A 176 -23.59 22.77 29.55
N SER A 177 -24.75 22.67 30.21
CA SER A 177 -25.95 22.06 29.61
C SER A 177 -26.54 22.86 28.43
N SER A 178 -26.10 24.10 28.19
CA SER A 178 -26.58 24.90 27.06
C SER A 178 -25.96 24.47 25.72
N SER A 179 -24.84 23.75 25.75
CA SER A 179 -24.17 23.17 24.58
C SER A 179 -24.06 21.66 24.77
N TYR A 180 -24.71 20.89 23.90
CA TYR A 180 -24.70 19.43 23.98
C TYR A 180 -24.65 18.80 22.59
N VAL A 181 -24.36 17.51 22.55
CA VAL A 181 -24.34 16.69 21.33
C VAL A 181 -25.20 15.46 21.53
N ILE A 182 -25.91 15.07 20.49
CA ILE A 182 -26.61 13.78 20.42
C ILE A 182 -25.88 12.90 19.41
N ILE A 183 -25.44 11.72 19.84
CA ILE A 183 -24.84 10.68 19.00
C ILE A 183 -25.92 9.65 18.67
N ASP A 184 -26.09 9.34 17.39
CA ASP A 184 -27.10 8.38 16.94
C ASP A 184 -26.67 7.69 15.64
N GLY A 185 -26.93 6.40 15.56
CA GLY A 185 -26.78 5.62 14.34
C GLY A 185 -26.17 4.23 14.55
N ASN A 186 -25.83 3.60 13.44
CA ASN A 186 -25.25 2.26 13.38
C ASN A 186 -24.13 2.26 12.35
N LEU A 187 -23.02 1.60 12.68
CA LEU A 187 -21.94 1.30 11.75
C LEU A 187 -21.63 -0.19 11.81
N LYS A 188 -21.43 -0.79 10.64
CA LYS A 188 -21.09 -2.19 10.47
C LYS A 188 -19.90 -2.35 9.54
N LYS A 189 -18.87 -3.07 9.95
CA LYS A 189 -17.75 -3.46 9.11
C LYS A 189 -18.25 -4.35 7.96
N GLU A 190 -17.96 -3.96 6.73
CA GLU A 190 -18.14 -4.84 5.58
C GLU A 190 -17.01 -5.87 5.57
N LEU A 191 -17.40 -7.14 5.51
CA LEU A 191 -16.45 -8.25 5.55
C LEU A 191 -16.40 -8.95 4.20
N SER A 192 -15.23 -9.48 3.86
CA SER A 192 -15.04 -10.36 2.72
C SER A 192 -14.42 -11.67 3.16
N THR A 193 -14.89 -12.78 2.59
CA THR A 193 -14.37 -14.10 2.90
C THR A 193 -13.11 -14.38 2.11
N VAL A 194 -12.04 -14.76 2.81
CA VAL A 194 -10.79 -15.28 2.24
C VAL A 194 -10.77 -16.78 2.45
N ASN A 195 -10.55 -17.54 1.38
CA ASN A 195 -10.45 -19.00 1.44
C ASN A 195 -9.06 -19.47 1.86
N ALA A 196 -9.00 -20.58 2.59
CA ALA A 196 -7.74 -21.20 3.00
C ALA A 196 -6.89 -21.60 1.79
N ASN A 197 -5.64 -21.15 1.77
CA ASN A 197 -4.60 -21.48 0.79
C ASN A 197 -4.91 -21.03 -0.65
N GLU A 198 -5.80 -20.04 -0.80
CA GLU A 198 -6.06 -19.37 -2.06
C GLU A 198 -5.51 -17.95 -2.00
N ASN A 199 -4.97 -17.46 -3.13
CA ASN A 199 -4.51 -16.09 -3.24
C ASN A 199 -5.72 -15.17 -3.35
N PHE A 200 -5.90 -14.29 -2.38
CA PHE A 200 -6.99 -13.32 -2.37
C PHE A 200 -6.48 -11.96 -2.82
N SER A 201 -7.07 -11.44 -3.89
CA SER A 201 -6.77 -10.09 -4.40
C SER A 201 -7.37 -9.03 -3.47
N MET A 202 -6.53 -8.15 -2.96
CA MET A 202 -6.90 -7.05 -2.09
C MET A 202 -7.21 -5.76 -2.85
N ASN A 203 -7.09 -5.74 -4.18
CA ASN A 203 -7.40 -4.58 -5.02
C ASN A 203 -8.80 -3.99 -4.78
N SER A 204 -9.77 -4.81 -4.37
CA SER A 204 -11.13 -4.34 -4.08
C SER A 204 -11.27 -3.56 -2.77
N PHE A 205 -10.29 -3.64 -1.87
CA PHE A 205 -10.32 -3.02 -0.54
C PHE A 205 -9.69 -1.62 -0.56
N PHE A 206 -8.68 -1.45 -1.41
CA PHE A 206 -8.01 -0.18 -1.61
C PHE A 206 -8.68 0.50 -2.81
N GLU A 207 -9.76 1.26 -2.58
CA GLU A 207 -10.51 1.96 -3.64
C GLU A 207 -9.64 2.84 -4.54
N SER A 208 -8.47 3.19 -4.06
CA SER A 208 -7.32 3.36 -4.91
C SER A 208 -6.07 3.16 -4.07
N MET A 209 -5.16 2.30 -4.51
CA MET A 209 -3.75 2.48 -4.19
C MET A 209 -3.22 3.71 -4.94
N ASP A 210 -3.90 4.87 -4.87
CA ASP A 210 -3.51 6.11 -5.59
C ASP A 210 -2.13 6.60 -5.14
N TYR A 211 -1.63 6.15 -3.98
CA TYR A 211 -0.25 6.37 -3.57
C TYR A 211 0.79 5.57 -4.39
N MET A 212 0.34 4.59 -5.17
CA MET A 212 1.05 3.78 -6.16
C MET A 212 0.51 4.09 -7.56
N MET A 213 0.64 5.34 -8.00
CA MET A 213 0.33 5.69 -9.39
C MET A 213 1.28 4.95 -10.32
N MET A 214 0.74 3.99 -11.07
CA MET A 214 1.51 3.30 -12.12
C MET A 214 2.05 4.36 -13.08
N PRO A 215 3.31 4.27 -13.53
CA PRO A 215 3.80 5.21 -14.51
C PRO A 215 2.89 5.19 -15.75
N SER A 216 2.63 6.37 -16.30
CA SER A 216 1.82 6.52 -17.50
C SER A 216 2.43 5.86 -18.74
N SER A 217 3.75 5.68 -18.77
CA SER A 217 4.42 4.85 -19.78
C SER A 217 5.78 4.36 -19.32
N ILE A 218 6.16 3.18 -19.80
CA ILE A 218 7.49 2.58 -19.67
C ILE A 218 7.99 2.23 -21.07
N GLU A 219 9.22 2.60 -21.40
CA GLU A 219 9.94 2.15 -22.59
C GLU A 219 11.27 1.52 -22.16
N MET A 220 11.48 0.24 -22.49
CA MET A 220 12.72 -0.47 -22.21
C MET A 220 13.43 -0.80 -23.51
N THR A 221 14.74 -0.60 -23.55
CA THR A 221 15.59 -1.01 -24.68
C THR A 221 16.68 -1.94 -24.19
N PHE A 222 16.67 -3.18 -24.68
CA PHE A 222 17.70 -4.18 -24.41
C PHE A 222 18.63 -4.28 -25.61
N LYS A 223 19.94 -4.17 -25.37
CA LYS A 223 20.97 -4.31 -26.40
C LYS A 223 21.68 -5.65 -26.26
N GLU A 224 22.23 -6.11 -27.37
CA GLU A 224 22.99 -7.35 -27.50
C GLU A 224 24.25 -7.40 -26.63
N ASP A 225 24.84 -6.24 -26.29
CA ASP A 225 26.04 -6.14 -25.45
C ASP A 225 25.76 -6.28 -23.93
N GLY A 226 24.54 -6.72 -23.55
CA GLY A 226 24.12 -6.84 -22.16
C GLY A 226 23.81 -5.50 -21.48
N THR A 227 23.82 -4.39 -22.22
CA THR A 227 23.38 -3.08 -21.71
C THR A 227 21.95 -2.76 -22.14
N GLY A 228 21.32 -1.83 -21.44
CA GLY A 228 19.99 -1.37 -21.77
C GLY A 228 19.69 0.02 -21.25
N LYS A 229 18.48 0.46 -21.56
CA LYS A 229 17.96 1.77 -21.18
C LYS A 229 16.48 1.69 -20.86
N GLU A 230 16.08 2.31 -19.77
CA GLU A 230 14.69 2.52 -19.38
C GLU A 230 14.32 4.00 -19.51
N ILE A 231 13.09 4.27 -19.96
CA ILE A 231 12.47 5.58 -19.93
C ILE A 231 11.09 5.42 -19.30
N ILE A 232 10.85 6.13 -18.20
CA ILE A 232 9.57 6.17 -17.47
C ILE A 232 8.96 7.55 -17.63
N THR A 233 7.64 7.63 -17.82
CA THR A 233 6.89 8.88 -17.75
C THR A 233 5.78 8.76 -16.72
N ASP A 234 5.69 9.72 -15.81
CA ASP A 234 4.64 9.84 -14.79
C ASP A 234 4.15 11.29 -14.68
N GLU A 235 3.34 11.60 -13.66
CA GLU A 235 2.85 12.96 -13.41
C GLU A 235 3.97 13.96 -13.07
N GLU A 236 5.10 13.49 -12.56
CA GLU A 236 6.24 14.32 -12.17
C GLU A 236 7.22 14.59 -13.34
N GLY A 237 7.14 13.81 -14.42
CA GLY A 237 7.88 14.06 -15.66
C GLY A 237 8.43 12.80 -16.33
N ILE A 238 9.53 12.96 -17.06
CA ILE A 238 10.20 11.87 -17.79
C ILE A 238 11.53 11.56 -17.10
N ILE A 239 11.78 10.28 -16.82
CA ILE A 239 13.00 9.80 -16.20
C ILE A 239 13.67 8.78 -17.12
N SER A 240 15.00 8.75 -17.14
CA SER A 240 15.79 7.90 -18.01
C SER A 240 16.94 7.27 -17.24
N SER A 241 17.04 5.95 -17.26
CA SER A 241 18.08 5.19 -16.57
C SER A 241 18.78 4.23 -17.53
N ASN A 242 20.08 4.05 -17.35
CA ASN A 242 20.82 2.98 -18.01
C ASN A 242 20.94 1.79 -17.06
N PHE A 243 21.06 0.59 -17.63
CA PHE A 243 21.21 -0.63 -16.85
C PHE A 243 22.03 -1.67 -17.62
N THR A 244 22.53 -2.65 -16.87
CA THR A 244 23.01 -3.93 -17.40
C THR A 244 21.97 -5.01 -17.12
N TRP A 245 21.91 -6.02 -17.98
CA TRP A 245 20.91 -7.08 -17.86
C TRP A 245 21.47 -8.43 -18.29
N VAL A 246 20.92 -9.47 -17.68
CA VAL A 246 21.10 -10.86 -18.07
C VAL A 246 19.75 -11.56 -18.04
N SER A 247 19.56 -12.60 -18.84
CA SER A 247 18.31 -13.35 -18.86
C SER A 247 18.55 -14.86 -18.91
N THR A 248 17.59 -15.60 -18.37
CA THR A 248 17.40 -17.03 -18.61
C THR A 248 16.21 -17.21 -19.57
N ASP A 249 15.71 -18.44 -19.74
CA ASP A 249 14.50 -18.74 -20.51
C ASP A 249 13.23 -18.09 -19.93
N SER A 250 13.23 -17.73 -18.65
CA SER A 250 12.02 -17.24 -17.96
C SER A 250 12.25 -16.09 -16.98
N THR A 251 13.49 -15.65 -16.78
CA THR A 251 13.83 -14.54 -15.87
C THR A 251 14.75 -13.51 -16.53
N ILE A 252 14.59 -12.25 -16.14
CA ILE A 252 15.47 -11.13 -16.48
C ILE A 252 15.99 -10.55 -15.17
N SER A 253 17.31 -10.40 -15.04
CA SER A 253 17.92 -9.68 -13.92
C SER A 253 18.49 -8.37 -14.45
N ILE A 254 18.12 -7.24 -13.84
CA ILE A 254 18.50 -5.89 -14.24
C ILE A 254 19.27 -5.20 -13.11
N ILE A 255 20.44 -4.65 -13.42
CA ILE A 255 21.24 -3.85 -12.51
C ILE A 255 21.37 -2.46 -13.11
N TYR A 256 20.78 -1.45 -12.46
CA TYR A 256 20.87 -0.07 -12.90
C TYR A 256 22.25 0.51 -12.64
N ASP A 257 22.74 1.34 -13.56
CA ASP A 257 24.00 2.04 -13.41
C ASP A 257 23.83 3.11 -12.32
N ASP A 258 24.45 2.91 -11.15
CA ASP A 258 24.48 3.92 -10.09
C ASP A 258 25.58 4.93 -10.40
N ASN A 259 25.23 6.18 -10.63
CA ASN A 259 26.23 7.23 -10.75
C ASN A 259 26.67 7.59 -9.32
N GLU A 260 27.77 7.00 -8.87
CA GLU A 260 28.53 7.39 -7.70
C GLU A 260 28.79 8.90 -7.71
N ASP A 261 27.96 9.67 -7.02
CA ASP A 261 28.24 11.02 -6.54
C ASP A 261 27.14 11.37 -5.53
N ASN A 262 27.23 10.78 -4.33
CA ASN A 262 26.97 11.45 -3.05
C ASN A 262 27.04 10.40 -1.93
N ASP A 263 28.10 10.55 -1.11
CA ASP A 263 28.17 10.08 0.27
C ASP A 263 26.83 10.36 0.97
N ASP A 264 26.19 9.30 1.45
CA ASP A 264 25.50 9.19 2.76
C ASP A 264 24.66 7.88 2.76
N ASP A 265 25.21 6.85 3.42
CA ASP A 265 24.51 5.69 4.02
C ASP A 265 23.74 4.69 3.14
N TYR A 266 24.22 4.31 1.96
CA TYR A 266 23.64 3.17 1.22
C TYR A 266 24.67 2.24 0.58
N GLU A 267 25.58 1.68 1.39
CA GLU A 267 26.21 0.40 1.07
C GLU A 267 25.57 -0.70 1.92
N GLU A 268 24.62 -1.44 1.35
CA GLU A 268 24.56 -2.90 1.47
C GLU A 268 23.50 -3.46 0.47
N ASN A 269 24.01 -4.18 -0.53
CA ASN A 269 23.32 -4.94 -1.58
C ASN A 269 22.83 -4.16 -2.81
N GLY A 270 23.76 -3.90 -3.73
CA GLY A 270 23.49 -3.80 -5.17
C GLY A 270 22.98 -5.12 -5.76
N GLY A 271 21.83 -5.60 -5.26
CA GLY A 271 21.11 -6.73 -5.84
C GLY A 271 20.38 -6.28 -7.09
N GLY A 272 20.58 -6.99 -8.20
CA GLY A 272 19.78 -6.76 -9.41
C GLY A 272 18.30 -7.02 -9.14
N LEU A 273 17.43 -6.26 -9.79
CA LEU A 273 16.00 -6.56 -9.80
C LEU A 273 15.75 -7.79 -10.67
N GLU A 274 15.04 -8.77 -10.14
CA GLU A 274 14.67 -9.97 -10.88
C GLU A 274 13.20 -9.92 -11.29
N PHE A 275 12.97 -10.19 -12.57
CA PHE A 275 11.66 -10.24 -13.17
C PHE A 275 11.44 -11.62 -13.79
N SER A 276 10.25 -12.17 -13.64
CA SER A 276 9.79 -13.22 -14.55
C SER A 276 9.35 -12.58 -15.86
N TYR A 277 9.57 -13.25 -16.98
CA TYR A 277 9.12 -12.75 -18.27
C TYR A 277 8.59 -13.83 -19.19
N LYS A 278 7.79 -13.40 -20.17
CA LYS A 278 7.25 -14.24 -21.23
C LYS A 278 7.09 -13.43 -22.50
N ILE A 279 7.46 -14.00 -23.64
CA ILE A 279 7.22 -13.39 -24.96
C ILE A 279 6.19 -14.20 -25.72
N GLU A 280 5.07 -13.59 -26.07
CA GLU A 280 4.00 -14.20 -26.89
C GLU A 280 3.52 -13.22 -27.95
N ASN A 281 3.39 -13.66 -29.20
CA ASN A 281 2.81 -12.86 -30.29
C ASN A 281 3.42 -11.45 -30.50
N SER A 282 4.70 -11.25 -30.16
CA SER A 282 5.43 -9.95 -30.18
C SER A 282 5.16 -9.03 -29.00
N ASP A 283 4.47 -9.52 -27.97
CA ASP A 283 4.32 -8.86 -26.69
C ASP A 283 5.24 -9.52 -25.65
N LEU A 284 5.86 -8.68 -24.83
CA LEU A 284 6.68 -9.03 -23.69
C LEU A 284 5.87 -8.73 -22.43
N THR A 285 5.54 -9.76 -21.66
CA THR A 285 5.00 -9.61 -20.31
C THR A 285 6.17 -9.72 -19.33
N VAL A 286 6.34 -8.71 -18.49
CA VAL A 286 7.32 -8.68 -17.40
C VAL A 286 6.55 -8.65 -16.09
N LYS A 287 6.93 -9.50 -15.14
CA LYS A 287 6.24 -9.63 -13.86
C LYS A 287 7.22 -9.66 -12.70
N GLN A 288 6.99 -8.77 -11.74
CA GLN A 288 7.72 -8.66 -10.48
C GLN A 288 6.80 -9.09 -9.32
N LEU A 289 7.37 -9.80 -8.35
CA LEU A 289 6.72 -10.19 -7.11
C LEU A 289 7.58 -9.70 -5.95
N ASP A 290 7.02 -8.84 -5.11
CA ASP A 290 7.70 -8.35 -3.91
C ASP A 290 6.93 -8.80 -2.67
N SER A 291 7.58 -9.61 -1.82
CA SER A 291 7.00 -10.02 -0.55
C SER A 291 6.80 -8.80 0.37
N PHE A 292 5.65 -8.74 1.03
CA PHE A 292 5.37 -7.72 2.04
C PHE A 292 6.19 -7.95 3.30
N CYS A 293 6.41 -9.23 3.65
CA CYS A 293 7.23 -9.61 4.78
C CYS A 293 8.66 -9.87 4.31
N ASP A 294 9.62 -9.09 4.82
CA ASP A 294 11.04 -9.41 4.69
C ASP A 294 11.37 -10.68 5.49
N GLU A 295 12.34 -11.47 5.01
CA GLU A 295 12.87 -12.65 5.69
C GLU A 295 13.52 -12.29 7.05
N SER A 296 13.87 -11.02 7.27
CA SER A 296 14.41 -10.53 8.54
C SER A 296 13.38 -10.42 9.67
N ILE A 297 12.08 -10.45 9.36
CA ILE A 297 10.99 -10.29 10.33
C ILE A 297 10.28 -11.63 10.51
N SER A 298 9.90 -11.97 11.75
CA SER A 298 9.13 -13.19 11.97
C SER A 298 7.73 -13.06 11.37
N ARG A 299 7.17 -14.17 10.87
CA ARG A 299 5.81 -14.19 10.30
C ARG A 299 4.75 -13.63 11.27
N SER A 300 4.92 -13.84 12.58
CA SER A 300 4.00 -13.31 13.59
C SER A 300 4.10 -11.80 13.77
N GLU A 301 5.29 -11.22 13.62
CA GLU A 301 5.48 -9.77 13.65
C GLU A 301 4.89 -9.15 12.38
N CYS A 302 5.14 -9.76 11.22
CA CYS A 302 4.55 -9.29 9.95
C CYS A 302 3.01 -9.33 9.98
N GLU A 303 2.40 -10.40 10.53
CA GLU A 303 0.95 -10.48 10.72
C GLU A 303 0.41 -9.32 11.59
N GLN A 304 1.13 -8.94 12.64
CA GLN A 304 0.75 -7.81 13.50
C GLN A 304 0.84 -6.48 12.76
N GLU A 305 1.91 -6.26 12.00
CA GLU A 305 2.08 -5.04 11.19
C GLU A 305 1.00 -4.92 10.11
N ILE A 306 0.69 -6.01 9.40
CA ILE A 306 -0.38 -6.03 8.39
C ILE A 306 -1.73 -5.69 9.03
N ASN A 307 -2.06 -6.32 10.16
CA ASN A 307 -3.29 -6.01 10.88
C ASN A 307 -3.33 -4.59 11.41
N TYR A 308 -2.19 -4.03 11.85
CA TYR A 308 -2.10 -2.66 12.30
C TYR A 308 -2.27 -1.65 11.16
N MET A 309 -1.60 -1.88 10.03
CA MET A 309 -1.60 -0.99 8.88
C MET A 309 -2.94 -0.98 8.14
N PHE A 310 -3.57 -2.14 7.99
CA PHE A 310 -4.73 -2.33 7.12
C PHE A 310 -6.04 -2.62 7.89
N ASP A 311 -5.98 -2.83 9.21
CA ASP A 311 -7.13 -3.20 10.06
C ASP A 311 -7.93 -4.41 9.55
N LEU A 312 -7.28 -5.34 8.83
CA LEU A 312 -7.97 -6.46 8.15
C LEU A 312 -8.64 -7.43 9.14
N GLY A 313 -8.14 -7.50 10.38
CA GLY A 313 -8.64 -8.46 11.36
C GLY A 313 -8.29 -9.92 11.04
N ILE A 314 -7.12 -10.17 10.43
CA ILE A 314 -6.61 -11.52 10.19
C ILE A 314 -6.48 -12.24 11.52
N GLN A 315 -7.11 -13.41 11.64
CA GLN A 315 -7.05 -14.26 12.82
C GLN A 315 -5.61 -14.67 13.11
N SER A 316 -5.20 -14.52 14.37
CA SER A 316 -3.81 -14.78 14.72
C SER A 316 -3.34 -16.20 14.42
N GLY A 317 -2.15 -16.31 13.80
CA GLY A 317 -1.52 -17.57 13.41
C GLY A 317 -2.09 -18.18 12.12
N THR A 318 -2.97 -17.47 11.42
CA THR A 318 -3.53 -17.93 10.14
C THR A 318 -2.84 -17.33 8.93
N PHE A 319 -2.10 -16.23 9.10
CA PHE A 319 -1.37 -15.58 8.02
C PHE A 319 -0.33 -16.54 7.39
N ILE A 320 -0.34 -16.64 6.06
CA ILE A 320 0.71 -17.33 5.30
C ILE A 320 1.60 -16.27 4.65
N ASP A 321 1.07 -15.48 3.73
CA ASP A 321 1.90 -14.58 2.95
C ASP A 321 1.08 -13.41 2.43
N MET A 322 1.78 -12.33 2.13
CA MET A 322 1.24 -11.17 1.46
C MET A 322 2.32 -10.60 0.55
N TRP A 323 1.99 -10.30 -0.70
CA TRP A 323 2.95 -9.80 -1.67
C TRP A 323 2.27 -8.89 -2.67
N THR A 324 3.03 -7.95 -3.19
CA THR A 324 2.62 -7.17 -4.36
C THR A 324 3.04 -7.88 -5.62
N GLN A 325 2.21 -7.73 -6.64
CA GLN A 325 2.47 -8.20 -7.99
C GLN A 325 2.35 -7.02 -8.93
N ILE A 326 3.42 -6.78 -9.67
CA ILE A 326 3.44 -5.82 -10.77
C ILE A 326 3.56 -6.62 -12.05
N GLU A 327 2.62 -6.42 -12.97
CA GLU A 327 2.67 -6.99 -14.31
C GLU A 327 2.66 -5.87 -15.34
N VAL A 328 3.58 -5.92 -16.29
CA VAL A 328 3.68 -4.93 -17.38
C VAL A 328 3.72 -5.67 -18.70
N VAL A 329 2.78 -5.34 -19.58
CA VAL A 329 2.73 -5.86 -20.95
C VAL A 329 3.30 -4.80 -21.90
N MET A 330 4.26 -5.20 -22.71
CA MET A 330 4.96 -4.33 -23.64
C MET A 330 4.93 -4.87 -25.07
N SER A 331 4.83 -3.99 -26.05
CA SER A 331 4.90 -4.37 -27.47
C SER A 331 6.26 -4.00 -28.08
N LYS A 332 6.77 -4.86 -28.97
CA LYS A 332 8.03 -4.58 -29.69
C LYS A 332 7.82 -3.46 -30.70
N LYS A 333 8.61 -2.39 -30.58
CA LYS A 333 8.56 -1.28 -31.55
C LYS A 333 9.10 -1.77 -32.89
N SER A 334 8.25 -1.80 -33.92
CA SER A 334 8.71 -2.11 -35.29
C SER A 334 9.83 -1.14 -35.69
N ILE A 335 11.01 -1.66 -36.04
CA ILE A 335 12.12 -0.84 -36.53
C ILE A 335 11.75 -0.36 -37.94
N ALA A 336 11.04 0.77 -38.03
CA ALA A 336 10.98 1.52 -39.28
C ALA A 336 12.40 2.04 -39.54
N SER A 337 13.06 1.50 -40.57
CA SER A 337 14.39 1.95 -40.99
C SER A 337 14.41 3.47 -41.16
N ARG A 338 14.95 4.21 -40.18
CA ARG A 338 15.15 5.66 -40.30
C ARG A 338 16.65 5.93 -40.34
N LYS A 339 17.08 6.35 -41.53
CA LYS A 339 18.37 7.01 -41.77
C LYS A 339 18.61 8.07 -40.70
N LEU A 340 19.75 7.93 -40.02
CA LEU A 340 20.30 8.94 -39.11
C LEU A 340 20.34 10.31 -39.81
N ASN A 341 19.66 11.28 -39.22
CA ASN A 341 19.99 12.69 -39.35
C ASN A 341 19.99 13.28 -37.93
N ARG A 342 21.19 13.40 -37.34
CA ARG A 342 21.46 14.35 -36.24
C ARG A 342 21.68 15.72 -36.90
N PRO A 343 21.10 16.82 -36.39
CA PRO A 343 21.54 17.38 -35.10
C PRO A 343 20.44 18.05 -34.24
N LYS A 344 20.85 18.38 -33.00
CA LYS A 344 20.16 19.05 -31.88
C LYS A 344 19.46 18.12 -30.87
N LEU A 345 20.28 17.41 -30.08
CA LEU A 345 20.04 17.36 -28.64
C LEU A 345 20.93 18.46 -28.04
N ASP A 346 20.32 19.57 -27.66
CA ASP A 346 20.91 20.52 -26.73
C ASP A 346 19.90 20.73 -25.58
N ASN A 347 20.39 20.45 -24.38
CA ASN A 347 20.01 20.99 -23.08
C ASN A 347 18.61 20.70 -22.53
N THR A 348 18.51 19.60 -21.79
CA THR A 348 18.27 19.64 -20.33
C THR A 348 18.73 18.32 -19.73
N TYR A 349 19.92 18.32 -19.14
CA TYR A 349 20.41 17.25 -18.28
C TYR A 349 19.94 17.53 -16.86
N HIS A 350 19.07 16.69 -16.34
CA HIS A 350 19.01 16.42 -14.90
C HIS A 350 19.14 14.91 -14.73
N HIS A 351 20.36 14.49 -14.40
CA HIS A 351 20.58 13.26 -13.65
C HIS A 351 20.10 13.55 -12.23
N ASP A 352 19.10 12.82 -11.72
CA ASP A 352 18.99 12.56 -10.28
C ASP A 352 17.80 11.65 -9.91
N LYS A 353 18.08 10.67 -9.05
CA LYS A 353 17.26 10.07 -7.96
C LYS A 353 15.81 9.60 -8.16
N LYS A 354 15.12 9.89 -9.27
CA LYS A 354 13.69 9.56 -9.38
C LYS A 354 13.36 8.20 -9.98
N ALA A 355 14.19 7.60 -10.84
CA ALA A 355 13.84 6.30 -11.47
C ALA A 355 14.16 5.12 -10.56
N LEU A 356 15.33 5.13 -9.91
CA LEU A 356 15.61 4.21 -8.81
C LEU A 356 14.58 4.47 -7.69
N GLY A 357 14.33 5.73 -7.36
CA GLY A 357 13.25 6.13 -6.47
C GLY A 357 11.85 6.12 -7.08
N ALA A 358 11.58 5.39 -8.17
CA ALA A 358 10.23 5.16 -8.68
C ALA A 358 9.96 3.66 -8.59
N PHE A 359 10.85 2.80 -9.12
CA PHE A 359 10.75 1.35 -8.91
C PHE A 359 11.13 0.91 -7.48
N ASN A 360 12.21 1.44 -6.88
CA ASN A 360 12.49 1.26 -5.45
C ASN A 360 11.65 2.17 -4.54
N LYS A 361 10.99 3.26 -5.00
CA LYS A 361 9.92 3.87 -4.15
C LYS A 361 8.62 3.08 -4.25
N TRP A 362 8.37 2.39 -5.34
CA TRP A 362 7.20 1.54 -5.50
C TRP A 362 7.22 0.40 -4.50
N SER A 363 8.38 -0.23 -4.29
CA SER A 363 8.60 -1.14 -3.17
C SER A 363 8.88 -0.40 -1.85
N LYS A 364 9.83 0.54 -1.73
CA LYS A 364 10.19 1.16 -0.42
C LYS A 364 9.19 2.16 0.17
N LYS A 365 8.26 2.79 -0.58
CA LYS A 365 7.15 3.57 0.04
C LYS A 365 6.18 2.66 0.77
N LEU A 366 6.10 1.37 0.42
CA LEU A 366 5.34 0.37 1.18
C LEU A 366 6.05 0.00 2.50
N PHE A 367 7.38 0.17 2.60
CA PHE A 367 8.19 -0.49 3.63
C PHE A 367 9.07 0.42 4.50
N PHE A 368 9.04 1.74 4.32
CA PHE A 368 9.72 2.69 5.23
C PHE A 368 8.80 3.85 5.64
N ILE A 369 7.90 3.58 6.58
CA ILE A 369 7.59 4.56 7.63
C ILE A 369 8.77 4.51 8.60
N LYS A 370 9.27 5.68 8.95
CA LYS A 370 10.40 5.85 9.87
C LYS A 370 10.13 5.27 11.25
#